data_AF-A0A535HHX1-F1
#
_entry.id   AF-A0A535HHX1-F1
#
_cell.length_a   1.000
_cell.length_b   1.000
_cell.length_c   1.000
_cell.angle_alpha   90.00
_cell.angle_beta   90.00
_cell.angle_gamma   90.00
#
_symmetry.space_group_name_H-M   'P 1'
#
loop_
_entity.id
_entity.type
_entity.pdbx_description
1 polymer ?
#
loop_
_entity_poly.entity_id
_entity_poly.type
_entity_poly.pdbx_seq_one_letter_code
_entity_poly.pdbx_strand_id
1 'polypeptide(L)' 'MAVSGRRRSDEDRVVRYLNTEGDFEVEVSHTLNKWCVTVFQLPSKQVVAQDFFPERWKALARAQDFVR' A
#
# COMPACT_ATOMS: atom_id res chain seq x y z
N MET A 1 -30.93 11.20 -3.86
CA MET A 1 -29.51 11.55 -4.08
C MET A 1 -28.65 10.46 -3.45
N ALA A 2 -28.07 9.56 -4.24
CA ALA A 2 -27.12 8.57 -3.75
C ALA A 2 -25.90 8.60 -4.69
N VAL A 3 -24.96 9.50 -4.41
CA VAL A 3 -23.65 9.44 -5.06
C VAL A 3 -22.86 8.34 -4.37
N SER A 4 -23.02 7.11 -4.87
CA SER A 4 -22.04 6.05 -4.63
C SER A 4 -20.73 6.54 -5.23
N GLY A 5 -19.91 7.16 -4.38
CA GLY A 5 -18.59 7.69 -4.71
C GLY A 5 -17.65 6.53 -5.03
N ARG A 6 -17.86 5.92 -6.19
CA ARG A 6 -16.93 4.99 -6.82
C ARG A 6 -15.69 5.82 -7.16
N ARG A 7 -14.75 5.94 -6.20
CA ARG A 7 -13.41 6.48 -6.41
C ARG A 7 -12.70 5.55 -7.39
N ARG A 8 -12.90 5.82 -8.67
CA ARG A 8 -12.56 4.96 -9.81
C ARG A 8 -11.23 5.35 -10.47
N SER A 9 -10.27 5.90 -9.72
CA SER A 9 -9.05 6.46 -10.35
C SER A 9 -7.74 6.29 -9.58
N ASP A 10 -7.72 5.58 -8.44
CA ASP A 10 -6.48 5.38 -7.66
C ASP A 10 -5.88 3.97 -7.81
N GLU A 11 -6.65 2.99 -8.27
CA GLU A 11 -6.21 1.58 -8.42
C GLU A 11 -5.00 1.40 -9.37
N ASP A 12 -4.79 2.30 -10.34
CA ASP A 12 -3.66 2.21 -11.27
C ASP A 12 -2.31 2.67 -10.65
N ARG A 13 -2.36 3.29 -9.46
CA ARG A 13 -1.18 3.81 -8.73
C ARG A 13 -0.95 3.14 -7.39
N VAL A 14 -1.83 2.23 -6.98
CA VAL A 14 -1.75 1.53 -5.71
C VAL A 14 -1.35 0.08 -5.94
N VAL A 15 -0.17 -0.30 -5.45
CA VAL A 15 0.32 -1.68 -5.53
C VAL A 15 0.13 -2.33 -4.16
N ARG A 16 -0.68 -3.37 -4.11
CA ARG A 16 -0.86 -4.17 -2.90
C ARG A 16 -0.10 -5.48 -3.02
N TYR A 17 0.61 -5.83 -1.96
CA TYR A 17 1.24 -7.11 -1.80
C TYR A 17 0.71 -7.79 -0.55
N LEU A 18 0.51 -9.10 -0.63
CA LEU A 18 0.18 -9.92 0.52
C LEU A 18 1.42 -10.74 0.85
N ASN A 19 1.78 -10.83 2.14
CA ASN A 19 2.82 -11.74 2.57
C ASN A 19 2.40 -13.20 2.34
N THR A 20 3.37 -14.09 2.16
CA THR A 20 3.17 -15.52 1.90
C THR A 20 2.45 -16.24 3.05
N GLU A 21 2.65 -15.77 4.29
CA GLU A 21 1.97 -16.29 5.48
C GLU A 21 0.55 -15.71 5.65
N GLY A 22 0.18 -14.66 4.90
CA GLY A 22 -1.13 -14.01 4.99
C GLY A 22 -1.35 -13.14 6.23
N ASP A 23 -0.34 -13.00 7.09
CA ASP A 23 -0.39 -12.17 8.30
C ASP A 23 -0.23 -10.67 8.03
N PHE A 24 0.35 -10.29 6.90
CA PHE A 24 0.63 -8.89 6.57
C PHE A 24 0.21 -8.54 5.13
N GLU A 25 -0.33 -7.34 4.97
CA GLU A 25 -0.70 -6.74 3.70
C GLU A 25 0.07 -5.42 3.54
N VAL A 26 0.78 -5.25 2.43
CA VAL A 26 1.60 -4.07 2.16
C VAL A 26 0.98 -3.30 1.01
N GLU A 27 0.58 -2.06 1.24
CA GLU A 27 0.02 -1.16 0.25
C GLU A 27 1.02 -0.06 -0.11
N VAL A 28 1.35 0.06 -1.39
CA VAL A 28 2.18 1.13 -1.93
C VAL A 28 1.28 2.08 -2.70
N SER A 29 1.08 3.30 -2.20
CA SER A 29 0.27 4.33 -2.83
C SER A 29 1.11 5.55 -3.24
N HIS A 30 0.76 6.21 -4.34
CA HIS A 30 1.42 7.45 -4.74
C HIS A 30 0.59 8.66 -4.32
N THR A 31 1.02 9.34 -3.25
CA THR A 31 0.32 10.49 -2.66
C THR A 31 1.21 11.73 -2.66
N LEU A 32 0.68 12.87 -3.10
CA LEU A 32 1.35 14.19 -3.03
C LEU A 32 2.82 14.17 -3.55
N ASN A 33 3.02 13.56 -4.73
CA ASN A 33 4.32 13.45 -5.39
C ASN A 33 5.36 12.57 -4.66
N LYS A 34 4.91 11.76 -3.68
CA LYS A 34 5.72 10.79 -2.95
C LYS A 34 5.04 9.42 -3.00
N TRP A 35 5.85 8.39 -2.89
CA TRP A 35 5.41 7.00 -2.74
C TRP A 35 5.32 6.67 -1.26
N CYS A 36 4.15 6.27 -0.80
CA CYS A 36 3.88 5.84 0.55
C CYS A 36 3.76 4.32 0.56
N VAL A 37 4.50 3.65 1.44
CA VAL A 37 4.38 2.22 1.71
C VAL A 37 3.72 2.09 3.06
N THR A 38 2.57 1.42 3.12
CA THR A 38 1.81 1.19 4.35
C THR A 38 1.73 -0.31 4.58
N VAL A 39 2.20 -0.78 5.73
CA VAL A 39 2.15 -2.18 6.14
C VAL A 39 0.99 -2.35 7.12
N PHE A 40 0.03 -3.18 6.74
CA PHE A 40 -1.11 -3.60 7.53
C PHE A 40 -0.85 -4.99 8.11
N GLN A 41 -1.14 -5.17 9.39
CA GLN A 41 -1.21 -6.47 10.04
C GLN A 41 -2.64 -7.00 9.98
N LEU A 42 -2.80 -8.19 9.43
CA LEU A 42 -4.03 -8.95 9.40
C LEU A 42 -4.14 -9.83 10.66
N PRO A 43 -5.36 -10.17 11.10
CA PRO A 43 -6.66 -9.81 10.51
C PRO A 43 -7.16 -8.40 10.87
N SER A 44 -6.53 -7.73 11.83
CA SER A 44 -7.01 -6.45 12.38
C SER A 44 -6.90 -5.26 11.42
N LYS A 45 -6.22 -5.42 10.28
CA LYS A 45 -5.85 -4.35 9.33
C LYS A 45 -5.23 -3.14 10.02
N GLN A 46 -4.44 -3.41 11.06
CA GLN A 46 -3.77 -2.36 11.81
C GLN A 46 -2.53 -1.90 11.05
N VAL A 47 -2.34 -0.58 10.91
CA VAL A 47 -1.10 -0.05 10.34
C VAL A 47 0.04 -0.29 11.33
N VAL A 48 1.00 -1.13 10.95
CA VAL A 48 2.21 -1.42 11.73
C VAL A 48 3.33 -0.46 11.37
N ALA A 49 3.46 -0.16 10.08
CA ALA A 49 4.50 0.71 9.57
C ALA A 49 3.98 1.55 8.39
N GLN A 50 4.48 2.78 8.30
CA GLN A 50 4.24 3.65 7.17
C GLN A 50 5.54 4.37 6.82
N ASP A 51 6.00 4.20 5.58
CA ASP A 51 7.23 4.75 5.07
C ASP A 51 6.98 5.61 3.83
N PHE A 52 7.70 6.72 3.71
CA PHE A 52 7.58 7.65 2.59
C PHE A 52 8.87 7.72 1.78
N PHE A 53 8.76 7.48 0.49
CA PHE A 53 9.86 7.51 -0.46
C PHE A 53 9.60 8.55 -1.57
N PRO A 54 10.62 9.29 -2.01
CA PRO A 54 10.49 10.18 -3.16
C PRO A 54 10.37 9.42 -4.49
N GLU A 55 10.92 8.20 -4.58
CA GLU A 55 11.05 7.46 -5.83
C GLU A 55 10.29 6.12 -5.79
N ARG A 56 9.60 5.79 -6.91
CA ARG A 56 8.75 4.59 -7.05
C ARG A 56 9.50 3.30 -6.76
N TRP A 57 10.69 3.15 -7.34
CA TRP A 57 11.45 1.91 -7.27
C TRP A 57 11.93 1.59 -5.85
N LYS A 58 12.20 2.61 -5.02
CA LYS A 58 12.54 2.43 -3.60
C LYS A 58 11.35 1.94 -2.79
N ALA A 59 10.17 2.53 -3.01
CA ALA A 59 8.95 2.09 -2.36
C ALA A 59 8.56 0.66 -2.76
N LEU A 60 8.69 0.30 -4.04
CA LEU A 60 8.43 -1.05 -4.52
C LEU A 60 9.42 -2.07 -3.96
N ALA A 61 10.72 -1.77 -3.96
CA ALA A 61 11.73 -2.65 -3.38
C ALA A 61 11.47 -2.89 -1.89
N ARG A 62 11.08 -1.85 -1.15
CA ARG A 62 10.76 -2.00 0.27
C ARG A 62 9.51 -2.82 0.49
N ALA A 63 8.47 -2.61 -0.32
CA ALA A 63 7.26 -3.42 -0.24
C ALA A 63 7.50 -4.89 -0.57
N GLN A 64 8.36 -5.19 -1.55
CA GLN A 64 8.75 -6.57 -1.89
C GLN A 64 9.55 -7.25 -0.77
N ASP A 65 10.36 -6.50 -0.01
CA ASP A 65 11.11 -7.05 1.13
C ASP A 65 10.19 -7.58 2.24
N PHE A 66 9.02 -6.95 2.44
CA PHE A 66 8.02 -7.37 3.44
C PHE A 66 7.15 -8.55 2.98
N VAL A 67 7.27 -8.98 1.72
CA VAL A 67 6.44 -10.04 1.11
C VAL A 67 7.19 -11.37 1.04
N ARG A 68 8.50 -11.32 1.21
CA ARG A 68 9.42 -12.46 1.10
C ARG A 68 9.52 -13.21 2.42
#